data_AF-A0A7G8JR29-F1
#
_entry.id   AF-A0A7G8JR29-F1
#
_cell.length_a   1.000
_cell.length_b   1.000
_cell.length_c   1.000
_cell.angle_alpha   90.00
_cell.angle_beta   90.00
_cell.angle_gamma   90.00
#
_symmetry.space_group_name_H-M   'P 1'
#
loop_
_entity.id
_entity.type
_entity.pdbx_description
1 polymer ?
#
loop_
_entity_poly.entity_id
_entity_poly.type
_entity_poly.pdbx_seq_one_letter_code
_entity_poly.pdbx_strand_id
1 'polypeptide(L)' 'MGFLGEPQFAVRYRGFILLQQPNQSWLVRPERSPMQLLPFRTTICSLEDAKSLVDWKLRTSPDLIEVA' A
#
# COMPACT_ATOMS: atom_id res chain seq x y z
N MET A 1 20.19 -8.50 13.08
CA MET A 1 20.16 -9.32 11.86
C MET A 1 19.47 -8.50 10.78
N GLY A 2 20.28 -7.91 9.89
CA GLY A 2 19.80 -6.99 8.85
C GLY A 2 19.12 -7.75 7.73
N PHE A 3 18.03 -7.18 7.20
CA PHE A 3 17.24 -7.75 6.11
C PHE A 3 18.09 -7.86 4.83
N LEU A 4 18.78 -8.98 4.68
CA LEU A 4 19.41 -9.41 3.44
C LEU A 4 18.34 -10.19 2.67
N GLY A 5 17.72 -9.57 1.67
CA GLY A 5 16.64 -10.23 0.93
C GLY A 5 16.05 -9.34 -0.15
N GLU A 6 16.79 -9.27 -1.26
CA GLU A 6 16.34 -8.87 -2.60
C GLU A 6 15.95 -7.38 -2.74
N PRO A 7 16.04 -6.78 -3.94
CA PRO A 7 15.50 -5.45 -4.17
C PRO A 7 13.98 -5.52 -4.03
N GLN A 8 13.47 -5.37 -2.81
CA GLN A 8 12.05 -5.12 -2.57
C GLN A 8 11.74 -3.78 -3.23
N PHE A 9 11.14 -3.83 -4.42
CA PHE A 9 10.71 -2.65 -5.13
C PHE A 9 9.71 -1.90 -4.24
N ALA A 10 10.18 -0.80 -3.65
CA ALA A 10 9.42 0.08 -2.79
C ALA A 10 9.01 1.31 -3.59
N VAL A 11 7.72 1.43 -3.89
CA VAL A 11 7.19 2.55 -4.66
C VAL A 11 6.39 3.45 -3.73
N ARG A 12 6.75 4.73 -3.69
CA ARG A 12 6.01 5.75 -2.94
C ARG A 12 4.92 6.32 -3.84
N TYR A 13 3.68 6.30 -3.36
CA TYR A 13 2.53 6.80 -4.10
C TYR A 13 1.50 7.41 -3.16
N ARG A 14 1.25 8.71 -3.33
CA ARG A 14 0.17 9.46 -2.64
C ARG A 14 0.17 9.30 -1.11
N GLY A 15 1.35 9.21 -0.49
CA GLY A 15 1.51 9.01 0.96
C GLY A 15 1.52 7.56 1.43
N PHE A 16 1.49 6.60 0.50
CA PHE A 16 1.62 5.16 0.76
C PHE A 16 2.93 4.63 0.19
N ILE A 17 3.50 3.63 0.85
CA ILE A 17 4.57 2.79 0.33
C ILE A 17 3.94 1.48 -0.14
N LEU A 18 4.16 1.16 -1.40
CA LEU A 18 3.87 -0.13 -2.01
C LEU A 18 5.16 -0.94 -2.00
N LEU A 19 5.19 -2.04 -1.25
CA LEU A 19 6.32 -2.94 -1.16
C LEU A 19 6.02 -4.20 -1.97
N GLN A 20 6.79 -4.44 -3.02
CA GLN A 20 6.69 -5.70 -3.75
C GLN A 20 7.20 -6.85 -2.88
N GLN A 21 6.37 -7.87 -2.71
CA GLN A 21 6.66 -9.09 -1.98
C GLN A 21 7.19 -10.16 -2.95
N PRO A 22 7.97 -11.15 -2.47
CA PRO A 22 8.55 -12.21 -3.32
C PRO A 22 7.49 -13.11 -3.98
N ASN A 23 6.27 -13.12 -3.46
CA ASN A 23 5.11 -13.81 -4.04
C ASN A 23 4.40 -12.97 -5.13
N GLN A 24 5.08 -11.96 -5.70
CA GLN A 24 4.56 -11.01 -6.70
C GLN A 24 3.38 -10.14 -6.23
N SER A 25 3.03 -10.18 -4.95
CA SER A 25 2.00 -9.32 -4.37
C SER A 25 2.60 -7.97 -3.93
N TRP A 26 1.74 -6.97 -3.69
CA TRP A 26 2.16 -5.68 -3.12
C TRP A 26 1.57 -5.49 -1.73
N LEU A 27 2.42 -5.15 -0.78
CA LEU A 27 2.04 -4.71 0.54
C LEU A 27 1.95 -3.17 0.54
N VAL A 28 0.74 -2.64 0.65
CA VAL A 28 0.48 -1.20 0.71
C VAL A 28 0.44 -0.78 2.18
N ARG A 29 1.28 0.18 2.56
CA ARG A 29 1.32 0.73 3.92
C ARG A 29 1.36 2.26 3.89
N PRO A 30 0.65 2.95 4.80
CA PRO A 30 0.78 4.40 4.93
C PRO A 30 2.16 4.80 5.46
N GLU A 31 2.72 5.90 4.97
CA GLU A 31 4.00 6.47 5.46
C GLU A 31 3.87 7.27 6.73
N ARG A 32 2.70 7.88 6.93
CA ARG A 32 2.47 8.89 7.96
C ARG A 32 1.18 8.55 8.70
N SER A 33 1.22 8.68 10.01
CA SER A 33 0.01 8.73 10.85
C SER A 33 -0.48 10.19 10.90
N PRO A 34 -1.78 10.50 10.85
CA PRO A 34 -2.96 9.63 11.00
C PRO A 34 -3.22 8.70 9.80
N MET A 35 -3.59 7.45 10.07
CA MET A 35 -3.81 6.43 9.05
C MET A 35 -5.14 6.66 8.32
N GLN A 36 -5.09 7.21 7.10
CA GLN A 36 -6.28 7.33 6.22
C GLN A 36 -6.79 5.97 5.73
N LEU A 37 -5.90 4.99 5.60
CA LEU A 37 -6.21 3.62 5.19
C LEU A 37 -5.30 2.66 5.97
N LEU A 38 -5.90 1.59 6.48
CA LEU A 38 -5.15 0.49 7.08
C LEU A 38 -4.25 -0.17 6.05
N PRO A 39 -3.08 -0.69 6.46
CA PRO A 39 -2.21 -1.43 5.57
C PRO A 39 -2.92 -2.68 5.05
N PHE A 40 -2.87 -2.89 3.73
CA PHE A 40 -3.49 -4.04 3.08
C PHE A 40 -2.54 -4.64 2.04
N ARG A 41 -2.76 -5.92 1.73
CA ARG A 41 -2.04 -6.60 0.66
C ARG A 41 -2.92 -6.69 -0.58
N THR A 42 -2.30 -6.57 -1.74
CA THR A 42 -2.94 -6.83 -3.01
C THR A 42 -2.17 -7.89 -3.79
N THR A 43 -2.88 -8.87 -4.35
CA THR A 43 -2.32 -9.94 -5.18
C THR A 43 -2.08 -9.51 -6.63
N ILE A 44 -2.32 -8.24 -6.95
CA ILE A 44 -2.05 -7.64 -8.25
C ILE A 44 -0.54 -7.67 -8.51
N CYS A 45 -0.07 -8.21 -9.63
CA CYS A 45 1.37 -8.15 -9.94
C CYS A 45 1.79 -6.80 -10.55
N SER A 46 0.87 -6.11 -11.23
CA SER A 46 1.11 -4.84 -11.93
C SER A 46 1.09 -3.63 -11.00
N LEU A 47 2.14 -2.80 -11.07
CA LEU A 47 2.24 -1.57 -10.27
C LEU A 47 1.13 -0.55 -10.58
N GLU A 48 0.74 -0.40 -11.84
CA GLU A 48 -0.29 0.56 -12.27
C GLU A 48 -1.67 0.22 -11.71
N ASP A 49 -1.99 -1.06 -11.68
CA ASP A 49 -3.24 -1.58 -11.15
C ASP A 49 -3.23 -1.51 -9.61
N ALA A 50 -2.07 -1.75 -8.97
CA ALA A 50 -1.90 -1.51 -7.53
C ALA A 50 -2.09 -0.03 -7.15
N LYS A 51 -1.62 0.92 -7.97
CA LYS A 51 -1.87 2.36 -7.78
C LYS A 51 -3.35 2.71 -7.95
N SER A 52 -4.01 2.14 -8.95
CA SER A 52 -5.45 2.34 -9.20
C SER A 52 -6.29 1.79 -8.06
N LEU A 53 -5.90 0.66 -7.49
CA LEU A 53 -6.54 0.10 -6.29
C LEU A 53 -6.37 1.02 -5.07
N VAL A 54 -5.20 1.63 -4.90
CA VAL A 54 -4.97 2.63 -3.84
C VAL A 54 -5.85 3.86 -4.05
N ASP A 55 -5.94 4.38 -5.28
CA ASP A 55 -6.83 5.50 -5.60
C ASP A 55 -8.30 5.16 -5.35
N TRP A 56 -8.75 3.98 -5.78
CA TRP A 56 -10.11 3.49 -5.54
C TRP A 56 -10.41 3.36 -4.04
N LYS A 57 -9.48 2.78 -3.26
CA LYS A 57 -9.65 2.67 -1.80
C LYS A 57 -9.69 4.04 -1.15
N LEU A 58 -8.83 4.97 -1.54
CA LEU A 58 -8.83 6.35 -1.02
C LEU A 58 -10.13 7.09 -1.34
N ARG A 59 -10.70 6.87 -2.53
CA ARG A 59 -12.02 7.43 -2.92
C ARG A 59 -13.20 6.75 -2.22
N THR A 60 -13.06 5.47 -1.87
CA THR A 60 -14.10 4.66 -1.21
C THR A 60 -14.02 4.76 0.32
N SER A 61 -12.89 5.23 0.87
CA SER A 61 -12.68 5.43 2.30
C SER A 61 -12.79 6.89 2.81
N PRO A 62 -13.69 7.77 2.32
CA PRO A 62 -14.01 9.00 3.04
C PRO A 62 -14.91 8.74 4.26
N ASP A 63 -15.58 7.57 4.31
CA ASP A 63 -16.58 7.22 5.33
C ASP A 63 -16.01 6.52 6.58
N LEU A 64 -14.71 6.18 6.58
CA LEU A 64 -13.98 5.72 7.78
C LEU A 64 -13.28 6.90 8.50
N ILE A 65 -13.72 8.13 8.23
CA ILE A 65 -13.40 9.33 9.01
C ILE A 65 -14.57 9.72 9.90
N GLU A 66 -15.38 8.78 10.40
CA GLU A 66 -16.19 8.98 11.61
C GLU A 66 -16.23 7.66 12.40
N VAL A 67 -16.18 7.77 13.74
CA VAL A 67 -16.11 6.69 14.77
C VAL A 67 -14.66 6.20 15.03
N ALA A 68 -14.02 6.50 16.16
CA ALA A 68 -14.46 6.95 17.48
C ALA A 68 -13.38 7.79 18.19
#